data_AF-A0A5S9XX73-F1
#
_entry.id   AF-A0A5S9XX73-F1
#
_cell.length_a   1.000
_cell.length_b   1.000
_cell.length_c   1.000
_cell.angle_alpha   90.00
_cell.angle_beta   90.00
_cell.angle_gamma   90.00
#
_symmetry.space_group_name_H-M   'P 1'
#
loop_
_entity.id
_entity.type
_entity.pdbx_description
1 polymer ?
#
loop_
_entity_poly.entity_id
_entity_poly.type
_entity_poly.pdbx_seq_one_letter_code
_entity_poly.pdbx_strand_id
1 'polypeptide(L)'
;METVTSLVFIVNLLIIFTSVVNQARGDTCIDGLGYCNNCDERCKAKHGPSSESSCDRSVGVPLCKCYYECESPPSPPAPPKKCDGGAGICSQRCQGQCCDMNCAQKYIGGHGFCNTLGTFSFCQCEYPC
;
A
#
# COMPACT_ATOMS: atom_id res chain seq x y z
N MET A 1 50.02 8.51 10.89
CA MET A 1 49.11 7.93 9.87
C MET A 1 48.00 7.08 10.46
N GLU A 2 47.92 6.88 11.78
CA GLU A 2 46.92 5.99 12.41
C GLU A 2 45.68 6.73 12.96
N THR A 3 45.82 8.01 13.30
CA THR A 3 44.73 8.85 13.83
C THR A 3 43.73 9.29 12.76
N VAL A 4 44.22 9.52 11.53
CA VAL A 4 43.40 9.98 10.40
C VAL A 4 42.46 8.89 9.90
N THR A 5 42.94 7.64 9.84
CA THR A 5 42.14 6.47 9.48
C THR A 5 41.04 6.22 10.51
N SER A 6 41.34 6.30 11.81
CA SER A 6 40.37 6.09 12.90
C SER A 6 39.21 7.10 12.87
N LEU A 7 39.51 8.39 12.62
CA LEU A 7 38.51 9.44 12.44
C LEU A 7 37.61 9.18 11.22
N VAL A 8 38.19 8.76 10.10
CA VAL A 8 37.42 8.41 8.89
C VAL A 8 36.49 7.22 9.15
N PHE A 9 36.93 6.20 9.89
CA PHE A 9 36.08 5.07 10.25
C PHE A 9 34.91 5.47 11.17
N ILE A 10 35.14 6.33 12.16
CA ILE A 10 34.09 6.83 13.06
C ILE A 10 33.07 7.66 12.29
N VAL A 11 33.52 8.55 11.39
CA VAL A 11 32.62 9.36 10.55
C VAL A 11 31.77 8.48 9.63
N ASN A 12 32.36 7.43 9.02
CA ASN A 12 31.60 6.49 8.19
C ASN A 12 30.57 5.69 8.99
N LEU A 13 30.90 5.26 10.21
CA LEU A 13 29.96 4.57 11.12
C LEU A 13 28.77 5.47 11.50
N LEU A 14 29.00 6.75 11.78
CA LEU A 14 27.94 7.69 12.14
C LEU A 14 26.95 7.95 10.99
N ILE A 15 27.42 7.93 9.74
CA ILE A 15 26.55 8.13 8.56
C ILE A 15 25.51 7.00 8.45
N ILE A 16 25.88 5.75 8.78
CA ILE A 16 24.99 4.58 8.70
C ILE A 16 23.80 4.68 9.68
N PHE A 17 23.98 5.31 10.85
CA PHE A 17 22.90 5.45 11.84
C PHE A 17 21.86 6.52 11.47
N THR A 18 22.16 7.41 10.52
CA THR A 18 21.23 8.50 10.14
C THR A 18 20.18 8.10 9.10
N SER A 19 20.32 6.96 8.42
CA SER A 19 19.53 6.66 7.22
C SER A 19 18.33 5.74 7.40
N VAL A 20 17.90 5.40 8.62
CA VAL A 20 16.65 4.64 8.81
C VAL A 20 15.80 5.21 9.94
N VAL A 21 15.19 6.35 9.67
CA VAL A 21 13.92 6.73 10.27
C VAL A 21 12.95 6.96 9.12
N ASN A 22 12.44 5.88 8.54
CA ASN A 22 11.19 5.94 7.80
C ASN A 22 10.08 6.14 8.84
N GLN A 23 9.97 7.36 9.36
CA GLN A 23 8.79 7.73 10.12
C GLN A 23 7.66 7.81 9.09
N ALA A 24 6.95 6.71 8.90
CA ALA A 24 5.61 6.74 8.34
C ALA A 24 4.78 7.56 9.33
N ARG A 25 4.85 8.89 9.24
CA ARG A 25 3.94 9.76 9.96
C ARG A 25 2.58 9.47 9.34
N GLY A 26 1.71 8.78 10.08
CA GLY A 26 0.30 8.72 9.72
C GLY A 26 -0.22 10.16 9.60
N ASP A 27 -1.08 10.41 8.62
CA ASP A 27 -1.73 11.71 8.51
C ASP A 27 -2.40 12.07 9.86
N THR A 28 -2.30 13.33 10.27
CA THR A 28 -2.95 13.80 11.50
C THR A 28 -4.36 14.27 11.18
N CYS A 29 -5.35 13.64 11.81
CA CYS A 29 -6.75 14.02 11.74
C CYS A 29 -7.11 14.97 12.89
N ILE A 30 -8.06 15.88 12.65
CA ILE A 30 -8.54 16.87 13.63
C ILE A 30 -10.05 16.70 13.84
N ASP A 31 -10.47 16.61 15.09
CA ASP A 31 -11.89 16.50 15.45
C ASP A 31 -12.25 17.47 16.60
N GLY A 32 -13.46 18.03 16.56
CA GLY A 32 -13.93 19.01 17.53
C GLY A 32 -14.97 18.41 18.48
N LEU A 33 -14.73 18.46 19.79
CA LEU A 33 -15.63 17.89 20.80
C LEU A 33 -16.44 18.94 21.59
N GLY A 34 -16.54 20.18 21.11
CA GLY A 34 -17.30 21.23 21.80
C GLY A 34 -16.56 21.78 23.02
N TYR A 35 -17.21 21.96 24.17
CA TYR A 35 -16.57 22.57 25.36
C TYR A 35 -15.39 21.77 25.92
N CYS A 36 -14.46 22.45 26.59
CA CYS A 36 -13.23 21.89 27.12
C CYS A 36 -13.29 21.10 28.43
N ASN A 37 -14.47 20.66 28.86
CA ASN A 37 -14.59 19.79 30.02
C ASN A 37 -14.03 18.41 29.70
N ASN A 38 -13.02 17.96 30.45
CA ASN A 38 -12.33 16.67 30.30
C ASN A 38 -11.92 16.38 28.84
N CYS A 39 -11.35 17.38 28.17
CA CYS A 39 -11.06 17.32 26.73
C CYS A 39 -10.09 16.17 26.39
N ASP A 40 -9.05 15.98 27.19
CA ASP A 40 -8.05 14.93 26.99
C ASP A 40 -8.64 13.52 27.11
N GLU A 41 -9.40 13.27 28.19
CA GLU A 41 -10.03 11.97 28.41
C GLU A 41 -11.03 11.64 27.30
N ARG A 42 -11.74 12.65 26.80
CA ARG A 42 -12.72 12.49 25.72
C ARG A 42 -12.05 12.25 24.36
N CYS A 43 -10.94 12.93 24.07
CA CYS A 43 -10.14 12.65 22.88
C CYS A 43 -9.61 11.21 22.93
N LYS A 44 -9.02 10.80 24.06
CA LYS A 44 -8.48 9.44 24.24
C LYS A 44 -9.53 8.36 24.19
N ALA A 45 -10.72 8.62 24.74
CA ALA A 45 -11.85 7.71 24.67
C ALA A 45 -12.40 7.53 23.24
N LYS A 46 -12.33 8.57 22.39
CA LYS A 46 -12.86 8.53 21.03
C LYS A 46 -11.85 8.02 20.00
N HIS A 47 -10.60 8.48 20.09
CA HIS A 47 -9.57 8.31 19.06
C HIS A 47 -8.37 7.45 19.52
N GLY A 48 -8.41 6.96 20.76
CA GLY A 48 -7.36 6.12 21.32
C GLY A 48 -6.31 6.88 22.13
N PRO A 49 -5.47 6.15 22.89
CA PRO A 49 -4.57 6.71 23.90
C PRO A 49 -3.46 7.62 23.34
N SER A 50 -3.16 7.50 22.04
CA SER A 50 -2.18 8.34 21.34
C SER A 50 -2.75 9.70 20.91
N SER A 51 -4.07 9.93 21.04
CA SER A 51 -4.65 11.20 20.68
C SER A 51 -4.23 12.31 21.66
N GLU A 52 -3.94 13.48 21.08
CA GLU A 52 -3.63 14.71 21.78
C GLU A 52 -4.86 15.63 21.79
N SER A 53 -4.94 16.51 22.79
CA SER A 53 -6.07 17.42 22.95
C SER A 53 -5.60 18.87 23.11
N SER A 54 -6.41 19.82 22.64
CA SER A 54 -6.15 21.25 22.78
C SER A 54 -7.43 22.02 23.06
N CYS A 55 -7.33 22.99 23.97
CA CYS A 55 -8.40 23.90 24.33
C CYS A 55 -8.17 25.27 23.71
N ASP A 56 -8.82 25.54 22.58
CA ASP A 56 -8.74 26.81 21.88
C ASP A 56 -9.63 27.85 22.56
N ARG A 57 -9.01 28.86 23.18
CA ARG A 57 -9.69 29.95 23.91
C ARG A 57 -9.96 31.18 23.05
N SER A 58 -9.64 31.14 21.76
CA SER A 58 -9.66 32.31 20.89
C SER A 58 -11.05 32.83 20.55
N VAL A 59 -12.10 32.02 20.76
CA VAL A 59 -13.49 32.30 20.32
C VAL A 59 -14.42 32.65 21.51
N GLY A 60 -13.86 33.09 22.64
CA GLY A 60 -14.62 33.48 23.85
C GLY A 60 -15.15 32.30 24.68
N VAL A 61 -15.42 31.15 24.05
CA VAL A 61 -15.72 29.88 24.70
C VAL A 61 -14.61 28.89 24.38
N PRO A 62 -13.99 28.21 25.37
CA PRO A 62 -12.92 27.26 25.12
C PRO A 62 -13.45 26.00 24.43
N LEU A 63 -13.01 25.77 23.19
CA LEU A 63 -13.39 24.61 22.38
C LEU A 63 -12.28 23.55 22.36
N CYS A 64 -12.69 22.30 22.52
CA CYS A 64 -11.87 21.10 22.52
C CYS A 64 -11.62 20.64 21.09
N LYS A 65 -10.34 20.55 20.72
CA LYS A 65 -9.83 19.95 19.48
C LYS A 65 -9.00 18.72 19.83
N CYS A 66 -9.25 17.61 19.16
CA CYS A 66 -8.46 16.39 19.25
C CYS A 66 -7.59 16.26 18.00
N TYR A 67 -6.33 15.89 18.19
CA TYR A 67 -5.39 15.53 17.14
C TYR A 67 -5.07 14.05 17.30
N TYR A 68 -5.22 13.27 16.24
CA TYR A 68 -5.02 11.83 16.30
C TYR A 68 -4.48 11.32 14.97
N GLU A 69 -3.81 10.18 15.00
CA GLU A 69 -3.43 9.51 13.76
C GLU A 69 -4.70 9.05 13.05
N CYS A 70 -4.86 9.47 11.79
CA CYS A 70 -5.95 8.98 10.98
C CYS A 70 -5.86 7.46 10.90
N GLU A 71 -6.99 6.77 11.06
CA GLU A 71 -7.05 5.37 10.66
C GLU A 71 -6.65 5.30 9.18
N SER A 72 -5.55 4.59 8.91
CA SER A 72 -5.22 4.29 7.53
C SER A 72 -6.39 3.51 6.95
N PRO A 73 -6.92 3.91 5.78
CA PRO A 73 -7.94 3.11 5.12
C PRO A 73 -7.43 1.66 5.04
N PRO A 74 -8.29 0.65 5.26
CA PRO A 74 -7.88 -0.72 5.08
C PRO A 74 -7.25 -0.82 3.69
N SER A 75 -6.02 -1.35 3.63
CA SER A 75 -5.37 -1.57 2.35
C SER A 75 -6.31 -2.38 1.47
N PRO A 76 -6.49 -2.01 0.18
CA PRO A 76 -7.27 -2.82 -0.73
C PRO A 76 -6.79 -4.28 -0.66
N PRO A 77 -7.69 -5.28 -0.75
CA PRO A 77 -7.27 -6.66 -0.86
C PRO A 77 -6.22 -6.77 -1.96
N ALA A 78 -5.14 -7.50 -1.69
CA ALA A 78 -4.17 -7.77 -2.75
C ALA A 78 -4.91 -8.41 -3.93
N PRO A 79 -4.67 -7.95 -5.18
CA PRO A 79 -5.33 -8.53 -6.33
C PRO A 79 -5.04 -10.04 -6.36
N PRO A 80 -6.01 -10.88 -6.75
CA PRO A 80 -5.80 -12.31 -6.86
C PRO A 80 -4.61 -12.57 -7.78
N LYS A 81 -3.74 -13.52 -7.38
CA LYS A 81 -2.59 -13.85 -8.20
C LYS A 81 -3.08 -14.43 -9.53
N LYS A 82 -2.43 -13.99 -10.60
CA LYS A 82 -2.66 -14.49 -11.94
C LYS A 82 -1.40 -15.20 -12.42
N CYS A 83 -1.61 -16.31 -13.11
CA CYS A 83 -0.57 -17.06 -13.78
C CYS A 83 -0.78 -17.00 -15.28
N ASP A 84 0.33 -17.00 -16.01
CA ASP A 84 0.36 -17.14 -17.45
C ASP A 84 0.55 -18.61 -17.85
N GLY A 85 -0.14 -19.01 -18.91
CA GLY A 85 -0.07 -20.34 -19.49
C GLY A 85 -0.19 -20.31 -21.00
N GLY A 86 -0.11 -21.50 -21.61
CA GLY A 86 -0.25 -21.66 -23.05
C GLY A 86 -1.20 -22.79 -23.40
N ALA A 87 -2.03 -22.59 -24.42
CA ALA A 87 -2.96 -23.60 -24.92
C ALA A 87 -2.82 -23.86 -26.44
N GLY A 88 -1.58 -23.83 -26.94
CA GLY A 88 -1.23 -24.23 -28.31
C GLY A 88 -0.99 -23.04 -29.24
N ILE A 89 -1.14 -23.28 -30.55
CA ILE A 89 -0.87 -22.32 -31.62
C ILE A 89 -2.18 -21.72 -32.11
N CYS A 90 -2.20 -20.41 -32.30
CA CYS A 90 -3.30 -19.73 -32.95
C CYS A 90 -3.12 -19.75 -34.47
N SER A 91 -4.22 -20.00 -35.17
CA SER A 91 -4.25 -20.12 -36.63
C SER A 91 -5.56 -19.58 -37.19
N GLN A 92 -5.72 -19.57 -38.50
CA GLN A 92 -7.00 -19.22 -39.14
C GLN A 92 -8.18 -20.07 -38.62
N ARG A 93 -7.91 -21.30 -38.16
CA ARG A 93 -8.92 -22.21 -37.60
C ARG A 93 -9.14 -22.04 -36.10
N CYS A 94 -8.17 -21.44 -35.39
CA CYS A 94 -8.24 -21.22 -33.96
C CYS A 94 -7.80 -19.79 -33.65
N GLN A 95 -8.77 -18.88 -33.72
CA GLN A 95 -8.62 -17.47 -33.39
C GLN A 95 -9.03 -17.22 -31.92
N GLY A 96 -9.19 -15.94 -31.52
CA GLY A 96 -9.39 -15.53 -30.12
C GLY A 96 -10.38 -16.37 -29.32
N GLN A 97 -11.60 -16.61 -29.84
CA GLN A 97 -12.62 -17.41 -29.14
C GLN A 97 -12.22 -18.88 -28.95
N CYS A 98 -11.56 -19.49 -29.94
CA CYS A 98 -11.06 -20.85 -29.81
C CYS A 98 -9.94 -20.92 -28.76
N CYS A 99 -9.05 -19.92 -28.74
CA CYS A 99 -8.01 -19.83 -27.74
C CYS A 99 -8.59 -19.64 -26.32
N ASP A 100 -9.55 -18.74 -26.15
CA ASP A 100 -10.25 -18.53 -24.87
C ASP A 100 -10.89 -19.82 -24.36
N MET A 101 -11.60 -20.55 -25.24
CA MET A 101 -12.18 -21.84 -24.89
C MET A 101 -11.13 -22.88 -24.48
N ASN A 102 -10.01 -22.97 -25.18
CA ASN A 102 -8.93 -23.89 -24.82
C ASN A 102 -8.30 -23.53 -23.47
N CYS A 103 -8.15 -22.23 -23.19
CA CYS A 103 -7.65 -21.75 -21.90
C CYS A 103 -8.64 -22.04 -20.77
N ALA A 104 -9.94 -21.82 -20.98
CA ALA A 104 -10.99 -22.12 -20.01
C ALA A 104 -11.13 -23.62 -19.74
N GLN A 105 -10.87 -24.47 -20.74
CA GLN A 105 -10.83 -25.93 -20.56
C GLN A 105 -9.57 -26.40 -19.83
N LYS A 106 -8.43 -25.75 -20.06
CA LYS A 106 -7.13 -26.15 -19.51
C LYS A 106 -6.91 -25.63 -18.09
N TYR A 107 -7.38 -24.42 -17.79
CA TYR A 107 -7.17 -23.72 -16.52
C TYR A 107 -8.51 -23.28 -15.94
N ILE A 108 -8.77 -23.63 -14.67
CA ILE A 108 -10.02 -23.25 -13.98
C ILE A 108 -10.10 -21.73 -13.87
N GLY A 109 -11.16 -21.14 -14.42
CA GLY A 109 -11.30 -19.68 -14.50
C GLY A 109 -10.32 -19.02 -15.47
N GLY A 110 -9.71 -19.80 -16.36
CA GLY A 110 -8.77 -19.32 -17.36
C GLY A 110 -9.46 -18.64 -18.54
N HIS A 111 -8.81 -17.61 -19.04
CA HIS A 111 -9.18 -16.89 -20.26
C HIS A 111 -7.99 -16.81 -21.20
N GLY A 112 -8.26 -16.68 -22.49
CA GLY A 112 -7.25 -16.82 -23.52
C GLY A 112 -7.34 -15.82 -24.65
N PHE A 113 -6.18 -15.44 -25.19
CA PHE A 113 -6.09 -14.66 -26.41
C PHE A 113 -4.90 -15.10 -27.27
N CYS A 114 -5.03 -14.87 -28.57
CA CYS A 114 -3.96 -15.13 -29.51
C CYS A 114 -2.93 -14.01 -29.44
N ASN A 115 -1.73 -14.33 -28.94
CA ASN A 115 -0.59 -13.43 -28.93
C ASN A 115 0.38 -13.82 -30.06
N THR A 116 1.13 -12.86 -30.60
CA THR A 116 2.06 -13.10 -31.72
C THR A 116 3.48 -12.80 -31.28
N LEU A 117 4.37 -13.79 -31.41
CA LEU A 117 5.81 -13.64 -31.20
C LEU A 117 6.52 -13.95 -32.52
N GLY A 118 7.08 -12.91 -33.13
CA GLY A 118 7.69 -13.00 -34.46
C GLY A 118 6.65 -13.39 -35.52
N THR A 119 6.86 -14.53 -36.18
CA THR A 119 5.99 -15.04 -37.25
C THR A 119 4.95 -16.05 -36.78
N PHE A 120 4.92 -16.39 -35.48
CA PHE A 120 4.03 -17.40 -34.94
C PHE A 120 3.05 -16.78 -33.95
N SER A 121 1.78 -17.15 -34.07
CA SER A 121 0.77 -16.81 -33.09
C SER A 121 0.48 -18.00 -32.18
N PHE A 122 0.48 -17.78 -30.87
CA PHE A 122 0.20 -18.79 -29.87
C PHE A 122 -0.93 -18.34 -28.97
N CYS A 123 -1.60 -19.32 -28.37
CA CYS A 123 -2.68 -19.08 -27.45
C CYS A 123 -2.11 -18.85 -26.05
N GLN A 124 -2.13 -17.60 -25.59
CA GLN A 124 -1.72 -17.19 -24.25
C GLN A 124 -2.94 -17.23 -23.33
N CYS A 125 -2.78 -17.87 -22.17
CA CYS A 125 -3.82 -17.99 -21.16
C CYS A 125 -3.46 -17.18 -19.91
N GLU A 126 -4.43 -16.46 -19.35
CA GLU A 126 -4.37 -15.93 -17.99
C GLU A 126 -5.33 -16.73 -17.11
N TYR A 127 -4.91 -17.12 -15.92
CA TYR A 127 -5.78 -17.85 -14.99
C TYR A 127 -5.43 -17.58 -13.51
N PRO A 128 -6.39 -17.74 -12.59
CA PRO A 128 -6.13 -17.66 -11.15
C PRO A 128 -5.14 -18.72 -10.67
N CYS A 129 -4.20 -18.29 -9.83
CA CYS A 129 -3.30 -19.10 -9.01
C CYS A 129 -3.00 -18.31 -7.71
#